data_AF-A0A8T0DAI7-F1
#
_entry.id   AF-A0A8T0DAI7-F1
#
_cell.length_a   1.000
_cell.length_b   1.000
_cell.length_c   1.000
_cell.angle_alpha   90.00
_cell.angle_beta   90.00
_cell.angle_gamma   90.00
#
_symmetry.space_group_name_H-M   'P 1'
#
loop_
_entity.id
_entity.type
_entity.pdbx_description
1 polymer ?
#
loop_
_entity_poly.entity_id
_entity_poly.type
_entity_poly.pdbx_seq_one_letter_code
_entity_poly.pdbx_strand_id
1 'polypeptide(L)'
;MHTPRTLGYCMNVVLRNTLLSLQERAAMNEQLNLRLSTLTFEKLTHMVAQANVICDFVFSKGIFLFALPKVPPKHIFWRLTLEIYCRYTKQTDVVYTRTMSLKEFLTLHSEMQRVKQSLESSVKEAQRAVAKSPEEQDLCCICFDRVPDIVLPCLHTFCQTCIQQCCLTMSCADYGLAVANH
;
A
#
# COMPACT_ATOMS: atom_id res chain seq x y z
N MET A 1 11.16 -0.55 40.38
CA MET A 1 10.38 0.59 40.88
C MET A 1 10.69 1.80 40.00
N HIS A 2 9.77 2.22 39.13
CA HIS A 2 9.98 3.41 38.28
C HIS A 2 9.88 4.68 39.13
N THR A 3 10.81 5.61 38.96
CA THR A 3 10.81 6.89 39.68
C THR A 3 9.65 7.77 39.20
N PRO A 4 8.95 8.52 40.08
CA PRO A 4 7.75 9.28 39.71
C PRO A 4 7.99 10.34 38.61
N ARG A 5 9.24 10.75 38.39
CA ARG A 5 9.66 11.67 37.32
C ARG A 5 9.64 11.04 35.92
N THR A 6 9.92 9.75 35.79
CA THR A 6 9.86 9.05 34.48
C THR A 6 8.43 8.83 34.02
N LEU A 7 7.50 8.54 34.94
CA LEU A 7 6.06 8.44 34.65
C LEU A 7 5.47 9.76 34.14
N GLY A 8 5.80 10.89 34.76
CA GLY A 8 5.35 12.21 34.31
C GLY A 8 5.87 12.59 32.92
N TYR A 9 7.11 12.22 32.60
CA TYR A 9 7.67 12.43 31.25
C TYR A 9 6.96 11.56 30.21
N CYS A 10 6.79 10.26 30.47
CA CYS A 10 6.10 9.34 29.57
C CYS A 10 4.65 9.77 29.32
N MET A 11 3.92 10.18 30.36
CA MET A 11 2.54 10.68 30.21
C MET A 11 2.48 11.96 29.38
N ASN A 12 3.43 12.88 29.54
CA ASN A 12 3.51 14.09 28.71
C ASN A 12 3.82 13.76 27.24
N VAL A 13 4.69 12.79 26.97
CA VAL A 13 4.97 12.34 25.59
C VAL A 13 3.74 11.70 24.97
N VAL A 14 3.06 10.80 25.69
CA VAL A 14 1.81 10.18 25.22
C VAL A 14 0.73 11.23 24.97
N LEU A 15 0.56 12.18 25.89
CA LEU A 15 -0.40 13.28 25.74
C LEU A 15 -0.08 14.16 24.53
N ARG A 16 1.19 14.54 24.35
CA ARG A 16 1.65 15.32 23.20
C ARG A 16 1.39 14.58 21.89
N ASN A 17 1.76 13.31 21.80
CA ASN A 17 1.53 12.50 20.60
C ASN A 17 0.04 12.33 20.30
N THR A 18 -0.78 12.13 21.35
CA THR A 18 -2.23 12.06 21.21
C THR A 18 -2.79 13.39 20.69
N LEU A 19 -2.36 14.52 21.26
CA LEU A 19 -2.78 15.85 20.83
C LEU A 19 -2.40 16.14 19.38
N LEU A 20 -1.17 15.80 18.97
CA LEU A 20 -0.73 15.92 17.58
C LEU A 20 -1.61 15.07 16.65
N SER A 21 -1.86 13.80 17.00
CA SER A 21 -2.73 12.93 16.20
C SER A 21 -4.18 13.44 16.10
N LEU A 22 -4.70 14.09 17.15
CA LEU A 22 -6.02 14.70 17.14
C LEU A 22 -6.06 15.94 16.25
N GLN A 23 -5.01 16.77 16.30
CA GLN A 23 -4.86 17.93 15.42
C GLN A 23 -4.80 17.52 13.94
N GLU A 24 -4.00 16.50 13.61
CA GLU A 24 -3.93 15.94 12.25
C GLU A 24 -5.28 15.43 11.78
N ARG A 25 -6.02 14.70 12.64
CA ARG A 25 -7.36 14.22 12.34
C ARG A 25 -8.36 15.37 12.16
N ALA A 26 -8.26 16.45 12.93
CA ALA A 26 -9.11 17.63 12.80
C ALA A 26 -8.87 18.33 11.46
N ALA A 27 -7.61 18.53 11.06
CA ALA A 27 -7.24 19.12 9.78
C ALA A 27 -7.74 18.27 8.60
N MET A 28 -7.56 16.94 8.66
CA MET A 28 -8.07 16.01 7.64
C MET A 28 -9.60 16.06 7.54
N ASN A 29 -10.30 16.18 8.68
CA ASN A 29 -11.75 16.29 8.73
C ASN A 29 -12.25 17.60 8.08
N GLU A 30 -11.58 18.72 8.38
CA GLU A 30 -11.87 20.01 7.75
C GLU A 30 -11.69 19.96 6.23
N GLN A 31 -10.58 19.36 5.76
CA GLN A 31 -10.33 19.17 4.34
C GLN A 31 -11.42 18.33 3.66
N LEU A 32 -11.88 17.25 4.31
CA LEU A 32 -12.99 16.44 3.80
C LEU A 32 -14.31 17.23 3.75
N ASN A 33 -14.59 18.07 4.74
CA ASN A 33 -15.79 18.91 4.75
C ASN A 33 -15.78 19.95 3.61
N LEU A 34 -14.62 20.54 3.31
CA LEU A 34 -14.45 21.43 2.15
C LEU A 34 -14.64 20.68 0.82
N ARG A 35 -14.11 19.44 0.73
CA ARG A 35 -14.35 18.59 -0.44
C ARG A 35 -15.82 18.23 -0.59
N LEU A 36 -16.52 17.95 0.52
CA LEU A 36 -17.96 17.67 0.52
C LEU A 36 -18.74 18.89 0.01
N SER A 37 -18.49 20.08 0.56
CA SER A 37 -19.26 21.29 0.23
C SER A 37 -19.20 21.65 -1.25
N THR A 38 -18.07 21.41 -1.91
CA THR A 38 -17.83 21.71 -3.33
C THR A 38 -18.18 20.55 -4.28
N LEU A 39 -18.52 19.37 -3.76
CA LEU A 39 -18.73 18.17 -4.58
C LEU A 39 -20.02 18.28 -5.40
N THR A 40 -19.95 18.12 -6.72
CA THR A 40 -21.12 17.97 -7.59
C THR A 40 -21.52 16.50 -7.74
N PHE A 41 -22.78 16.24 -8.08
CA PHE A 41 -23.26 14.87 -8.29
C PHE A 41 -22.58 14.20 -9.50
N GLU A 42 -22.29 14.97 -10.55
CA GLU A 42 -21.50 14.51 -11.70
C GLU A 42 -20.11 14.05 -11.29
N LYS A 43 -19.40 14.86 -10.51
CA LYS A 43 -18.06 14.52 -10.00
C LYS A 43 -18.12 13.27 -9.11
N LEU A 44 -19.15 13.13 -8.27
CA LEU A 44 -19.37 11.93 -7.48
C LEU A 44 -19.58 10.69 -8.36
N THR A 45 -20.40 10.80 -9.40
CA THR A 45 -20.65 9.69 -10.34
C THR A 45 -19.36 9.22 -11.00
N HIS A 46 -18.53 10.17 -11.45
CA HIS A 46 -17.21 9.87 -12.01
C HIS A 46 -16.29 9.19 -10.98
N MET A 47 -16.25 9.67 -9.72
CA MET A 47 -15.46 9.05 -8.65
C MET A 47 -15.91 7.61 -8.34
N VAL A 48 -17.22 7.34 -8.35
CA VAL A 48 -17.76 5.98 -8.16
C VAL A 48 -17.38 5.06 -9.32
N ALA A 49 -17.47 5.55 -10.56
CA ALA A 49 -17.01 4.80 -11.73
C ALA A 49 -15.51 4.49 -11.65
N GLN A 50 -14.70 5.47 -11.25
CA GLN A 50 -13.27 5.29 -11.03
C GLN A 50 -12.97 4.26 -9.93
N ALA A 51 -13.73 4.27 -8.83
CA ALA A 51 -13.56 3.29 -7.76
C ALA A 51 -13.78 1.86 -8.26
N ASN A 52 -14.80 1.63 -9.09
CA ASN A 52 -15.05 0.32 -9.72
C ASN A 52 -13.85 -0.14 -10.57
N VAL A 53 -13.34 0.74 -11.45
CA VAL A 53 -12.18 0.43 -12.29
C VAL A 53 -10.93 0.14 -11.46
N ILE A 54 -10.69 0.89 -10.39
CA ILE A 54 -9.56 0.64 -9.49
C ILE A 54 -9.71 -0.72 -8.81
N CYS A 55 -10.90 -1.07 -8.35
CA CYS A 55 -11.12 -2.38 -7.75
C CYS A 55 -10.88 -3.52 -8.72
N ASP A 56 -11.34 -3.41 -9.97
CA ASP A 56 -11.10 -4.43 -11.00
C ASP A 56 -9.60 -4.58 -11.32
N PHE A 57 -8.85 -3.49 -11.24
CA PHE A 57 -7.39 -3.51 -11.43
C PHE A 57 -6.64 -4.12 -10.23
N VAL A 58 -7.04 -3.78 -9.00
CA VAL A 58 -6.31 -4.18 -7.78
C VAL A 58 -6.69 -5.59 -7.32
N PHE A 59 -7.94 -6.01 -7.51
CA PHE A 59 -8.45 -7.28 -6.98
C PHE A 59 -8.71 -8.28 -8.10
N SER A 60 -7.97 -9.39 -8.09
CA SER A 60 -8.13 -10.48 -9.08
C SER A 60 -9.14 -11.55 -8.68
N LYS A 61 -9.58 -11.57 -7.41
CA LYS A 61 -10.44 -12.62 -6.83
C LYS A 61 -11.78 -12.04 -6.36
N GLY A 62 -12.71 -11.91 -7.30
CA GLY A 62 -14.07 -11.41 -7.05
C GLY A 62 -14.30 -10.02 -7.63
N ILE A 63 -15.56 -9.57 -7.61
CA ILE A 63 -16.01 -8.34 -8.28
C ILE A 63 -16.54 -7.36 -7.23
N PHE A 64 -16.00 -6.15 -7.21
CA PHE A 64 -16.53 -5.04 -6.43
C PHE A 64 -17.41 -4.15 -7.31
N LEU A 65 -18.54 -3.72 -6.78
CA LEU A 65 -19.44 -2.78 -7.45
C LEU A 65 -19.92 -1.73 -6.46
N PHE A 66 -19.46 -0.51 -6.66
CA PHE A 66 -19.97 0.71 -6.05
C PHE A 66 -21.10 1.28 -6.92
N ALA A 67 -22.21 1.62 -6.28
CA ALA A 67 -23.40 2.14 -6.92
C ALA A 67 -24.00 3.31 -6.13
N LEU A 68 -24.53 4.26 -6.89
CA LEU A 68 -25.32 5.38 -6.38
C LEU A 68 -26.82 5.07 -6.53
N PRO A 69 -27.69 5.77 -5.78
CA PRO A 69 -29.12 5.76 -6.04
C PRO A 69 -29.42 6.10 -7.50
N LYS A 70 -30.35 5.36 -8.13
CA LYS A 70 -30.71 5.55 -9.55
C LYS A 70 -31.23 6.96 -9.86
N VAL A 71 -31.84 7.61 -8.88
CA VAL A 71 -32.39 8.96 -9.00
C VAL A 71 -31.49 9.92 -8.22
N PRO A 72 -30.94 10.97 -8.88
CA PRO A 72 -30.18 12.00 -8.18
C PRO A 72 -31.02 12.65 -7.08
N PRO A 73 -30.43 12.92 -5.91
CA PRO A 73 -31.12 13.64 -4.85
C PRO A 73 -31.58 15.02 -5.32
N LYS A 74 -32.82 15.38 -5.02
CA LYS A 74 -33.42 16.67 -5.44
C LYS A 74 -33.12 17.82 -4.45
N HIS A 75 -32.69 17.51 -3.23
CA HIS A 75 -32.44 18.48 -2.17
C HIS A 75 -30.96 18.92 -2.12
N ILE A 76 -30.71 20.17 -1.73
CA ILE A 76 -29.37 20.79 -1.71
C ILE A 76 -28.42 20.12 -0.70
N PHE A 77 -28.97 19.58 0.40
CA PHE A 77 -28.23 18.93 1.50
C PHE A 77 -27.93 17.45 1.24
N TRP A 78 -28.03 16.99 0.00
CA TRP A 78 -27.84 15.59 -0.35
C TRP A 78 -26.49 15.02 0.07
N ARG A 79 -25.45 15.85 0.17
CA ARG A 79 -24.11 15.42 0.60
C ARG A 79 -24.07 14.85 2.03
N LEU A 80 -25.04 15.21 2.87
CA LEU A 80 -25.14 14.74 4.25
C LEU A 80 -25.99 13.47 4.39
N THR A 81 -26.80 13.17 3.38
CA THR A 81 -27.85 12.14 3.44
C THR A 81 -27.69 11.07 2.35
N LEU A 82 -26.80 11.31 1.38
CA LEU A 82 -26.51 10.36 0.32
C LEU A 82 -25.67 9.21 0.87
N GLU A 83 -26.19 8.01 0.61
CA GLU A 83 -25.54 6.75 0.88
C GLU A 83 -25.03 6.12 -0.42
N ILE A 84 -23.90 5.45 -0.31
CA ILE A 84 -23.25 4.73 -1.39
C ILE A 84 -23.27 3.25 -1.05
N TYR A 85 -23.75 2.46 -2.01
CA TYR A 85 -23.85 1.02 -1.87
C TYR A 85 -22.62 0.37 -2.49
N CYS A 86 -21.97 -0.51 -1.75
CA CYS A 86 -20.90 -1.35 -2.23
C CYS A 86 -21.33 -2.82 -2.12
N ARG A 87 -21.13 -3.57 -3.21
CA ARG A 87 -21.33 -5.01 -3.25
C ARG A 87 -20.02 -5.67 -3.65
N TYR A 88 -19.61 -6.69 -2.90
CA TYR A 88 -18.51 -7.57 -3.25
C TYR A 88 -19.05 -8.98 -3.50
N THR A 89 -18.70 -9.57 -4.63
CA THR A 89 -19.08 -10.94 -4.99
C THR A 89 -17.82 -11.78 -5.13
N LYS A 90 -17.70 -12.80 -4.28
CA LYS A 90 -16.59 -13.77 -4.35
C LYS A 90 -16.84 -14.75 -5.49
N GLN A 91 -15.78 -15.43 -5.95
CA GLN A 91 -15.88 -16.49 -6.97
C GLN A 91 -16.78 -17.67 -6.56
N THR A 92 -17.05 -17.83 -5.26
CA THR A 92 -17.94 -18.86 -4.71
C THR A 92 -19.40 -18.42 -4.64
N ASP A 93 -19.78 -17.37 -5.39
CA ASP A 93 -21.09 -16.70 -5.39
C ASP A 93 -21.58 -16.16 -4.03
N VAL A 94 -20.69 -16.09 -3.03
CA VAL A 94 -21.00 -15.44 -1.76
C VAL A 94 -20.95 -13.92 -1.96
N VAL A 95 -22.06 -13.26 -1.63
CA VAL A 95 -22.25 -11.82 -1.80
C VAL A 95 -22.17 -11.11 -0.46
N TYR A 96 -21.36 -10.06 -0.40
CA TYR A 96 -21.23 -9.15 0.73
C TYR A 96 -21.69 -7.76 0.32
N THR A 97 -22.40 -7.06 1.20
CA THR A 97 -22.91 -5.72 0.94
C THR A 97 -22.55 -4.77 2.06
N ARG A 98 -22.21 -3.54 1.72
CA ARG A 98 -21.98 -2.46 2.67
C ARG A 98 -22.59 -1.16 2.15
N THR A 99 -23.33 -0.50 3.00
CA THR A 99 -23.76 0.90 2.79
C THR A 99 -22.82 1.81 3.55
N MET A 100 -22.44 2.94 2.95
CA MET A 100 -21.57 3.93 3.58
C MET A 100 -22.00 5.35 3.24
N SER A 101 -21.69 6.28 4.13
CA SER A 101 -21.89 7.70 3.89
C SER A 101 -20.95 8.23 2.80
N LEU A 102 -21.33 9.36 2.20
CA LEU A 102 -20.48 10.05 1.24
C LEU A 102 -19.09 10.37 1.80
N LYS A 103 -19.00 10.78 3.06
CA LYS A 103 -17.71 11.09 3.70
C LYS A 103 -16.80 9.88 3.78
N GLU A 104 -17.33 8.74 4.22
CA GLU A 104 -16.57 7.48 4.30
C GLU A 104 -16.08 7.06 2.91
N PHE A 105 -16.94 7.19 1.89
CA PHE A 105 -16.55 6.91 0.51
C PHE A 105 -15.43 7.83 0.02
N LEU A 106 -15.49 9.14 0.30
CA LEU A 106 -14.44 10.07 -0.12
C LEU A 106 -13.08 9.74 0.51
N THR A 107 -13.07 9.31 1.78
CA THR A 107 -11.88 8.80 2.45
C THR A 107 -11.38 7.53 1.75
N LEU A 108 -12.26 6.54 1.56
CA LEU A 108 -11.93 5.29 0.90
C LEU A 108 -11.36 5.51 -0.51
N HIS A 109 -11.99 6.37 -1.30
CA HIS A 109 -11.57 6.69 -2.67
C HIS A 109 -10.15 7.28 -2.70
N SER A 110 -9.81 8.16 -1.76
CA SER A 110 -8.44 8.69 -1.66
C SER A 110 -7.41 7.60 -1.38
N GLU A 111 -7.73 6.63 -0.53
CA GLU A 111 -6.86 5.48 -0.27
C GLU A 111 -6.76 4.55 -1.48
N MET A 112 -7.88 4.28 -2.16
CA MET A 112 -7.89 3.49 -3.40
C MET A 112 -6.99 4.12 -4.48
N GLN A 113 -7.01 5.44 -4.61
CA GLN A 113 -6.12 6.14 -5.55
C GLN A 113 -4.64 5.99 -5.18
N ARG A 114 -4.29 6.09 -3.89
CA ARG A 114 -2.91 5.86 -3.41
C ARG A 114 -2.43 4.45 -3.73
N VAL A 115 -3.25 3.44 -3.44
CA VAL A 115 -2.95 2.03 -3.74
C VAL A 115 -2.76 1.82 -5.24
N LYS A 116 -3.66 2.38 -6.08
CA LYS A 116 -3.55 2.30 -7.53
C LYS A 116 -2.22 2.85 -8.04
N GLN A 117 -1.82 4.04 -7.57
CA GLN A 117 -0.56 4.69 -7.97
C GLN A 117 0.67 3.88 -7.55
N SER A 118 0.66 3.31 -6.35
CA SER A 118 1.73 2.44 -5.89
C SER A 118 1.87 1.21 -6.78
N LEU A 119 0.75 0.54 -7.10
CA LEU A 119 0.75 -0.68 -7.90
C LEU A 119 1.16 -0.42 -9.36
N GLU A 120 0.67 0.66 -9.97
CA GLU A 120 1.08 1.07 -11.32
C GLU A 120 2.59 1.36 -11.40
N SER A 121 3.18 1.91 -10.34
CA SER A 121 4.62 2.17 -10.29
C SER A 121 5.41 0.86 -10.24
N SER A 122 5.01 -0.07 -9.38
CA SER A 122 5.64 -1.40 -9.29
C SER A 122 5.50 -2.21 -10.58
N VAL A 123 4.36 -2.14 -11.27
CA VAL A 123 4.18 -2.82 -12.58
C VAL A 123 5.10 -2.22 -13.65
N LYS A 124 5.24 -0.88 -13.69
CA LYS A 124 6.15 -0.22 -14.65
C LYS A 124 7.62 -0.55 -14.36
N GLU A 125 8.00 -0.67 -13.10
CA GLU A 125 9.35 -1.11 -12.70
C GLU A 125 9.61 -2.55 -13.10
N ALA A 126 8.66 -3.47 -12.85
CA ALA A 126 8.76 -4.86 -13.28
C ALA A 126 8.85 -4.98 -14.81
N GLN A 127 8.07 -4.20 -15.56
CA GLN A 127 8.12 -4.18 -17.03
C GLN A 127 9.44 -3.61 -17.56
N ARG A 128 10.04 -2.61 -16.89
CA ARG A 128 11.38 -2.10 -17.24
C ARG A 128 12.49 -3.09 -16.94
N ALA A 129 12.36 -3.91 -15.91
CA ALA A 129 13.29 -5.00 -15.63
C ALA A 129 13.24 -6.08 -16.73
N VAL A 130 12.05 -6.37 -17.27
CA VAL A 130 11.84 -7.35 -18.36
C VAL A 130 12.22 -6.79 -19.74
N ALA A 131 12.14 -5.48 -19.96
CA ALA A 131 12.47 -4.83 -21.24
C ALA A 131 13.95 -4.45 -21.39
N LYS A 132 14.78 -4.62 -20.34
CA LYS A 132 16.23 -4.60 -20.48
C LYS A 132 16.67 -5.99 -20.97
N SER A 133 17.51 -6.02 -21.99
CA SER A 133 18.03 -7.22 -22.64
C SER A 133 18.56 -8.28 -21.64
N PRO A 134 18.50 -9.59 -21.97
CA PRO A 134 18.89 -10.68 -21.08
C PRO A 134 20.39 -10.75 -20.73
N GLU A 135 21.22 -9.84 -21.27
CA GLU A 135 22.67 -10.05 -21.31
C GLU A 135 23.46 -9.33 -20.21
N GLU A 136 22.85 -8.43 -19.42
CA GLU A 136 23.62 -7.60 -18.47
C GLU A 136 23.11 -7.59 -17.01
N GLN A 137 21.95 -8.19 -16.70
CA GLN A 137 21.37 -8.11 -15.34
C GLN A 137 21.44 -9.40 -14.51
N ASP A 138 21.81 -10.53 -15.12
CA ASP A 138 21.97 -11.80 -14.42
C ASP A 138 23.44 -12.13 -14.14
N LEU A 139 24.33 -11.14 -14.17
CA LEU A 139 25.76 -11.33 -13.87
C LEU A 139 26.05 -10.93 -12.42
N CYS A 140 26.96 -11.66 -11.79
CA CYS A 140 27.43 -11.42 -10.44
C CYS A 140 27.96 -10.00 -10.33
N CYS A 141 27.40 -9.22 -9.40
CA CYS A 141 27.73 -7.80 -9.22
C CYS A 141 29.16 -7.51 -8.73
N ILE A 142 29.96 -8.55 -8.46
CA ILE A 142 31.37 -8.42 -8.08
C ILE A 142 32.27 -8.52 -9.32
N CYS A 143 32.06 -9.53 -10.17
CA CYS A 143 32.92 -9.75 -11.34
C CYS A 143 32.31 -9.31 -12.67
N PHE A 144 31.01 -9.04 -12.72
CA PHE A 144 30.25 -8.69 -13.92
C PHE A 144 30.44 -9.66 -15.11
N ASP A 145 30.78 -10.92 -14.81
CA ASP A 145 31.27 -11.88 -15.81
C ASP A 145 30.56 -13.25 -15.72
N ARG A 146 30.13 -13.64 -14.51
CA ARG A 146 29.52 -14.96 -14.26
C ARG A 146 28.12 -14.82 -13.70
N VAL A 147 27.21 -15.71 -14.06
CA VAL A 147 25.87 -15.79 -13.45
C VAL A 147 25.98 -16.18 -11.97
N PRO A 148 25.28 -15.50 -11.04
CA PRO A 148 25.35 -15.83 -9.63
C PRO A 148 24.59 -17.12 -9.31
N ASP A 149 25.24 -18.03 -8.61
CA ASP A 149 24.76 -19.38 -8.25
C ASP A 149 24.66 -19.61 -6.74
N ILE A 150 25.08 -18.65 -5.92
CA ILE A 150 25.01 -18.71 -4.45
C ILE A 150 24.11 -17.62 -3.90
N VAL A 151 23.09 -18.01 -3.13
CA VAL A 151 22.20 -17.13 -2.37
C VAL A 151 22.66 -17.09 -0.91
N LEU A 152 22.98 -15.91 -0.39
CA LEU A 152 23.31 -15.71 1.02
C LEU A 152 22.05 -15.60 1.90
N PRO A 153 22.13 -15.80 3.22
CA PRO A 153 20.99 -15.63 4.15
C PRO A 153 20.35 -14.23 4.12
N CYS A 154 21.09 -13.21 3.68
CA CYS A 154 20.59 -11.85 3.44
C CYS A 154 19.88 -11.67 2.09
N LEU A 155 19.57 -12.77 1.38
CA LEU A 155 18.93 -12.86 0.06
C LEU A 155 19.70 -12.23 -1.12
N HIS A 156 20.97 -11.87 -0.94
CA HIS A 156 21.82 -11.43 -2.04
C HIS A 156 22.45 -12.63 -2.78
N THR A 157 22.61 -12.50 -4.09
CA THR A 157 23.12 -13.55 -4.99
C THR A 157 24.48 -13.19 -5.60
N PHE A 158 25.45 -14.12 -5.54
CA PHE A 158 26.80 -13.96 -6.07
C PHE A 158 27.29 -15.22 -6.79
N CYS A 159 28.34 -15.12 -7.60
CA CYS A 159 28.99 -16.32 -8.15
C CYS A 159 29.92 -16.99 -7.11
N GLN A 160 30.03 -18.31 -7.17
CA GLN A 160 30.82 -19.12 -6.25
C GLN A 160 32.26 -18.64 -6.10
N THR A 161 32.91 -18.26 -7.19
CA THR A 161 34.29 -17.77 -7.18
C THR A 161 34.41 -16.48 -6.37
N CYS A 162 33.50 -15.52 -6.56
CA CYS A 162 33.57 -14.23 -5.88
C CYS A 162 33.31 -14.36 -4.38
N ILE A 163 32.33 -15.18 -3.96
CA ILE A 163 32.08 -15.36 -2.53
C ILE A 163 33.22 -16.14 -1.85
N GLN A 164 33.79 -17.14 -2.50
CA GLN A 164 34.96 -17.86 -1.96
C GLN A 164 36.18 -16.94 -1.82
N GLN A 165 36.45 -16.07 -2.80
CA GLN A 165 37.54 -15.09 -2.72
C GLN A 165 37.29 -14.03 -1.63
N CYS A 166 36.05 -13.57 -1.47
CA CYS A 166 35.65 -12.65 -0.40
C CYS A 166 35.80 -13.31 0.98
N CYS A 167 35.37 -14.57 1.15
CA CYS A 167 35.55 -15.33 2.38
C CYS A 167 37.02 -15.61 2.73
N LEU A 168 37.93 -15.63 1.75
CA LEU A 168 39.36 -15.80 1.97
C LEU A 168 40.10 -14.49 2.29
N THR A 169 39.59 -13.35 1.81
CA THR A 169 40.18 -12.02 2.03
C THR A 169 39.63 -11.31 3.28
N MET A 170 38.44 -11.71 3.75
CA MET A 170 37.91 -11.35 5.06
C MET A 170 38.20 -12.48 6.03
N SER A 171 39.13 -12.31 6.97
CA SER A 171 39.41 -13.31 8.00
C SER A 171 38.12 -13.72 8.71
N CYS A 172 37.80 -15.02 8.66
CA CYS A 172 36.64 -15.69 9.25
C CYS A 172 36.54 -15.56 10.79
N ALA A 173 36.33 -14.36 11.32
CA ALA A 173 36.14 -14.17 12.76
C ALA A 173 34.67 -14.18 13.22
N ASP A 174 33.69 -13.81 12.38
CA ASP A 174 32.37 -13.42 12.94
C ASP A 174 31.11 -14.13 12.44
N TYR A 175 31.16 -15.02 11.44
CA TYR A 175 29.93 -15.67 10.97
C TYR A 175 30.07 -17.19 10.87
N GLY A 176 29.87 -17.83 12.01
CA GLY A 176 29.74 -19.28 12.12
C GLY A 176 28.53 -19.80 11.36
N LEU A 177 28.75 -20.36 10.18
CA LEU A 177 27.78 -21.22 9.49
C LEU A 177 28.50 -22.48 8.99
N ALA A 178 28.13 -23.61 9.60
CA ALA A 178 28.53 -24.94 9.19
C ALA A 178 27.84 -25.29 7.86
N VAL A 179 28.63 -25.74 6.89
CA VAL A 179 28.14 -26.27 5.62
C VAL A 179 27.59 -27.68 5.87
N ALA A 180 26.28 -27.84 5.75
CA ALA A 180 25.65 -29.15 5.72
C ALA A 180 25.73 -29.70 4.28
N ASN A 181 26.59 -30.70 4.07
CA ASN A 181 26.60 -31.51 2.86
C ASN A 181 25.52 -32.61 2.97
N HIS A 182 24.61 -32.68 2.01
CA HIS A 182 24.19 -33.92 1.36
C HIS A 182 23.44 -33.65 0.06
#